data_AF-A0A7S1JFY5-F1
#
_entry.id   AF-A0A7S1JFY5-F1
#
_cell.length_a   1.000
_cell.length_b   1.000
_cell.length_c   1.000
_cell.angle_alpha   90.00
_cell.angle_beta   90.00
_cell.angle_gamma   90.00
#
_symmetry.space_group_name_H-M   'P 1'
#
loop_
_entity.id
_entity.type
_entity.pdbx_description
1 polymer ?
#
loop_
_entity_poly.entity_id
_entity_poly.type
_entity_poly.pdbx_seq_one_letter_code
_entity_poly.pdbx_strand_id
1 'polypeptide(L)'
;YSLDKRKASKKGRAEPVHPTPIAVTDPILTNFAPSWDPDGRYLYLLSTRQFEPTYDNHVFNMSFPAATRPYLVLLRNDLPNPFLPEVRPPDGEDDGDDDEDA
;
A
#
# COMPACT_ATOMS: atom_id res chain seq x y z
N TYR A 1 41.83 -35.57 46.93
CA TYR A 1 41.82 -34.40 46.04
C TYR A 1 41.17 -34.79 44.72
N SER A 2 39.85 -34.64 44.61
CA SER A 2 39.13 -34.79 43.35
C SER A 2 38.64 -33.41 42.94
N LEU A 3 39.14 -32.90 41.81
CA LEU A 3 38.72 -31.63 41.24
C LEU A 3 37.65 -31.92 40.18
N ASP A 4 36.38 -31.79 40.56
CA ASP A 4 35.27 -31.77 39.61
C ASP A 4 35.31 -30.46 38.81
N LYS A 5 35.71 -30.58 37.54
CA LYS A 5 35.65 -29.49 36.57
C LYS A 5 34.21 -29.36 36.09
N ARG A 6 33.46 -28.44 36.69
CA ARG A 6 32.13 -28.04 36.19
C ARG A 6 32.30 -27.46 34.78
N LYS A 7 31.74 -28.12 33.77
CA LYS A 7 31.57 -27.54 32.43
C LYS A 7 30.59 -26.37 32.54
N ALA A 8 31.07 -25.16 32.34
CA ALA A 8 30.22 -24.00 32.14
C ALA A 8 29.45 -24.19 30.82
N SER A 9 28.13 -24.39 30.91
CA SER A 9 27.23 -24.33 29.77
C SER A 9 27.17 -22.88 29.29
N LYS A 10 27.84 -22.61 28.15
CA LYS A 10 27.77 -21.33 27.47
C LYS A 10 26.40 -21.26 26.79
N LYS A 11 25.39 -20.78 27.52
CA LYS A 11 24.07 -20.47 26.95
C LYS A 11 24.29 -19.35 25.93
N GLY A 12 24.33 -19.72 24.65
CA GLY A 12 24.48 -18.79 23.54
C GLY A 12 23.38 -17.74 23.62
N ARG A 13 23.77 -16.47 23.61
CA ARG A 13 22.85 -15.36 23.42
C ARG A 13 22.23 -15.54 22.04
N ALA A 14 20.93 -15.76 21.98
CA ALA A 14 20.22 -15.83 20.71
C ALA A 14 20.36 -14.47 20.01
N GLU A 15 20.93 -14.45 18.82
CA GLU A 15 20.89 -13.30 17.93
C GLU A 15 19.42 -12.98 17.64
N PRO A 16 19.00 -11.70 17.67
CA PRO A 16 17.64 -11.34 17.30
C PRO A 16 17.41 -11.75 15.84
N VAL A 17 16.49 -12.69 15.63
CA VAL A 17 16.02 -13.07 14.29
C VAL A 17 15.18 -11.89 13.79
N HIS A 18 15.81 -10.99 13.04
CA HIS A 18 15.07 -9.99 12.30
C HIS A 18 14.36 -10.68 11.13
N PRO A 19 13.06 -10.44 10.92
CA PRO A 19 12.40 -10.94 9.73
C PRO A 19 13.10 -10.40 8.50
N THR A 20 13.28 -11.24 7.48
CA THR A 20 13.79 -10.82 6.19
C THR A 20 12.87 -9.73 5.64
N PRO A 21 13.38 -8.52 5.33
CA PRO A 21 12.55 -7.48 4.73
C PRO A 21 11.97 -7.95 3.40
N ILE A 22 10.68 -7.73 3.20
CA ILE A 22 9.98 -8.02 1.95
C ILE A 22 9.81 -6.72 1.19
N ALA A 23 10.21 -6.70 -0.09
CA ALA A 23 9.95 -5.56 -0.95
C ALA A 23 8.44 -5.45 -1.22
N VAL A 24 7.87 -4.29 -0.92
CA VAL A 24 6.43 -4.03 -1.14
C VAL A 24 6.16 -3.54 -2.57
N THR A 25 7.12 -2.86 -3.19
CA THR A 25 7.01 -2.29 -4.54
C THR A 25 8.27 -2.57 -5.35
N ASP A 26 8.15 -2.54 -6.67
CA ASP A 26 9.32 -2.62 -7.57
C ASP A 26 10.31 -1.46 -7.35
N PRO A 27 11.62 -1.71 -7.47
CA PRO A 27 12.67 -0.73 -7.18
C PRO A 27 12.85 0.34 -8.27
N ILE A 28 12.16 0.20 -9.40
CA ILE A 28 12.32 1.10 -10.56
C ILE A 28 11.64 2.46 -10.30
N LEU A 29 10.63 2.47 -9.43
CA LEU A 29 9.80 3.65 -9.18
C LEU A 29 10.25 4.36 -7.91
N THR A 30 10.07 5.68 -7.88
CA THR A 30 10.36 6.48 -6.68
C THR A 30 9.18 6.39 -5.72
N ASN A 31 9.40 5.73 -4.57
CA ASN A 31 8.41 5.58 -3.50
C ASN A 31 8.98 6.21 -2.21
N PHE A 32 8.18 7.01 -1.51
CA PHE A 32 8.63 7.71 -0.30
C PHE A 32 7.46 8.06 0.64
N ALA A 33 7.78 8.58 1.83
CA ALA A 33 6.82 8.95 2.88
C ALA A 33 5.84 7.82 3.26
N PRO A 34 6.32 6.61 3.64
CA PRO A 34 5.44 5.52 4.04
C PRO A 34 4.73 5.85 5.37
N SER A 35 3.46 5.47 5.49
CA SER A 35 2.67 5.58 6.72
C SER A 35 1.74 4.38 6.89
N TRP A 36 1.72 3.81 8.09
CA TRP A 36 0.87 2.68 8.44
C TRP A 36 -0.53 3.16 8.85
N ASP A 37 -1.57 2.50 8.35
CA ASP A 37 -2.93 2.68 8.86
C ASP A 37 -3.00 2.22 10.33
N PRO A 38 -3.59 3.02 11.25
CA PRO A 38 -3.68 2.65 12.67
C PRO A 38 -4.43 1.33 12.91
N ASP A 39 -5.39 1.00 12.05
CA ASP A 39 -6.18 -0.24 12.12
C ASP A 39 -5.50 -1.41 11.37
N GLY A 40 -4.30 -1.20 10.80
CA GLY A 40 -3.53 -2.23 10.10
C GLY A 40 -4.12 -2.66 8.76
N ARG A 41 -4.96 -1.83 8.14
CA ARG A 41 -5.63 -2.15 6.86
C ARG A 41 -4.74 -1.88 5.65
N TYR A 42 -3.97 -0.79 5.71
CA TYR A 42 -3.23 -0.26 4.56
C TYR A 42 -1.81 0.18 4.95
N LEU A 43 -0.91 0.11 3.96
CA LEU A 43 0.33 0.89 3.94
C LEU A 43 0.18 2.00 2.90
N TYR A 44 0.16 3.26 3.34
CA TYR A 44 0.13 4.42 2.46
C TYR A 44 1.55 4.81 2.05
N LEU A 45 1.71 5.29 0.82
CA LEU A 45 2.96 5.84 0.31
C LEU A 45 2.71 6.93 -0.75
N LEU A 46 3.67 7.81 -0.94
CA LEU A 46 3.74 8.67 -2.11
C LEU A 46 4.60 8.01 -3.18
N SER A 47 4.13 8.02 -4.43
CA SER A 47 4.86 7.44 -5.54
C SER A 47 4.80 8.29 -6.79
N THR A 48 5.93 8.37 -7.49
CA THR A 48 6.04 9.03 -8.79
C THR A 48 5.92 7.99 -9.90
N ARG A 49 4.74 7.89 -10.53
CA ARG A 49 4.43 6.86 -11.53
C ARG A 49 3.81 7.38 -12.82
N GLN A 50 3.11 8.51 -12.74
CA GLN A 50 2.28 9.01 -13.83
C GLN A 50 2.93 10.23 -14.47
N PHE A 51 3.42 10.07 -15.71
CA PHE A 51 4.08 11.14 -16.45
C PHE A 51 3.11 11.76 -17.44
N GLU A 52 2.21 12.60 -16.94
CA GLU A 52 1.31 13.42 -17.76
C GLU A 52 2.02 14.74 -18.10
N PRO A 53 2.46 14.95 -19.36
CA PRO A 53 3.20 16.15 -19.73
C PRO A 53 2.26 17.36 -19.84
N THR A 54 2.71 18.48 -19.31
CA THR A 54 2.16 19.81 -19.60
C THR A 54 3.13 20.55 -20.48
N TYR A 55 2.72 20.91 -21.69
CA TYR A 55 3.54 21.62 -22.66
C TYR A 55 3.57 23.12 -22.38
N ASP A 56 4.74 23.74 -22.58
CA ASP A 56 4.87 25.19 -22.60
C ASP A 56 4.37 25.75 -23.95
N ASN A 57 3.68 26.89 -23.93
CA ASN A 57 3.08 27.48 -25.12
C ASN A 57 4.07 28.21 -26.04
N HIS A 58 5.25 28.60 -25.53
CA HIS A 58 6.20 29.48 -26.22
C HIS A 58 7.56 28.83 -26.45
N VAL A 59 8.03 28.02 -25.50
CA VAL A 59 9.30 27.30 -25.60
C VAL A 59 9.03 25.82 -25.80
N PHE A 60 9.84 25.12 -26.59
CA PHE A 60 9.75 23.68 -26.69
C PHE A 60 10.23 23.03 -25.38
N ASN A 61 9.30 22.90 -24.44
CA ASN A 61 9.54 22.35 -23.12
C ASN A 61 8.27 21.66 -22.59
N MET A 62 8.45 20.81 -21.58
CA MET A 62 7.36 20.16 -20.86
C MET A 62 7.66 20.03 -19.37
N SER A 63 6.60 19.95 -18.57
CA SER A 63 6.67 19.72 -17.12
C SER A 63 5.70 18.61 -16.69
N PHE A 64 5.94 18.03 -15.51
CA PHE A 64 5.14 16.94 -14.95
C PHE A 64 4.66 17.27 -13.52
N PRO A 65 3.85 18.33 -13.34
CA PRO A 65 3.53 18.85 -12.00
C PRO A 65 2.74 17.86 -11.12
N ALA A 66 2.01 16.92 -11.73
CA ALA A 66 1.16 15.94 -11.03
C ALA A 66 1.74 14.52 -11.02
N ALA A 67 3.08 14.39 -11.10
CA ALA A 67 3.73 13.09 -11.24
C ALA A 67 3.69 12.23 -9.97
N THR A 68 3.68 12.87 -8.80
CA THR A 68 3.56 12.22 -7.50
C THR A 68 2.12 12.17 -7.05
N ARG A 69 1.64 10.98 -6.70
CA ARG A 69 0.28 10.76 -6.17
C ARG A 69 0.33 9.84 -4.94
N PRO A 70 -0.67 9.91 -4.05
CA PRO A 70 -0.83 8.93 -2.97
C PRO A 70 -1.27 7.58 -3.53
N TYR A 71 -0.69 6.51 -2.99
CA TYR A 71 -1.06 5.13 -3.26
C TYR A 71 -1.17 4.37 -1.93
N LEU A 72 -1.83 3.22 -1.96
CA LEU A 72 -1.88 2.30 -0.82
C LEU A 72 -1.67 0.87 -1.27
N VAL A 73 -1.24 0.04 -0.32
CA VAL A 73 -1.18 -1.41 -0.43
C VAL A 73 -2.07 -2.01 0.64
N LEU A 74 -2.93 -2.96 0.26
CA LEU A 74 -3.73 -3.74 1.19
C LEU A 74 -2.83 -4.67 2.00
N LEU A 75 -2.91 -4.60 3.32
CA LEU A 75 -2.14 -5.47 4.23
C LEU A 75 -2.88 -6.77 4.58
N ARG A 76 -4.18 -6.81 4.28
CA ARG A 76 -5.05 -7.96 4.50
C ARG A 76 -5.75 -8.32 3.20
N ASN A 77 -5.97 -9.62 3.00
CA ASN A 77 -6.59 -10.17 1.80
C ASN A 77 -8.13 -10.18 1.82
N ASP A 78 -8.74 -9.91 2.97
CA ASP A 78 -10.19 -9.91 3.17
C ASP A 78 -10.84 -8.55 2.92
N LEU A 79 -10.03 -7.50 2.76
CA LEU A 79 -10.52 -6.15 2.51
C LEU A 79 -10.70 -5.90 1.00
N PRO A 80 -11.82 -5.29 0.58
CA PRO A 80 -11.99 -4.87 -0.81
C PRO A 80 -11.04 -3.72 -1.15
N ASN A 81 -10.68 -3.61 -2.43
CA ASN A 81 -9.91 -2.47 -2.92
C ASN A 81 -10.81 -1.22 -2.94
N PRO A 82 -10.48 -0.15 -2.19
CA PRO A 82 -11.32 1.04 -2.06
C PRO A 82 -11.38 1.91 -3.33
N PHE A 83 -10.52 1.65 -4.32
CA PHE A 83 -10.50 2.39 -5.59
C PHE A 83 -11.27 1.69 -6.71
N LEU A 84 -11.72 0.45 -6.48
CA LEU A 84 -12.59 -0.20 -7.44
C LEU A 84 -14.03 0.28 -7.20
N PRO A 85 -14.80 0.53 -8.27
CA PRO A 85 -16.21 0.82 -8.13
C PRO A 85 -16.92 -0.37 -7.47
N GLU A 86 -17.90 -0.07 -6.62
CA GLU A 86 -18.75 -1.11 -6.04
C GLU A 86 -19.49 -1.82 -7.17
N VAL A 87 -19.34 -3.15 -7.21
CA VAL A 87 -20.04 -3.98 -8.18
C VAL A 87 -21.50 -4.03 -7.74
N ARG A 88 -22.33 -3.14 -8.28
CA ARG A 88 -23.77 -3.29 -8.18
C ARG A 88 -24.21 -4.41 -9.12
N PRO A 89 -25.07 -5.34 -8.67
CA PRO A 89 -25.77 -6.22 -9.59
C PRO A 89 -26.49 -5.35 -10.63
N PRO A 90 -26.55 -5.75 -11.91
CA PRO A 90 -27.49 -5.14 -12.83
C PRO A 90 -28.89 -5.34 -12.22
N ASP A 91 -29.47 -4.22 -11.83
CA ASP A 91 -30.88 -3.96 -11.60
C ASP A 91 -31.80 -5.10 -12.06
N GLY A 92 -32.27 -5.89 -11.07
CA GLY A 92 -33.54 -6.56 -11.21
C GLY A 92 -34.61 -5.50 -10.98
N GLU A 93 -35.26 -5.11 -12.07
CA GLU A 93 -36.61 -4.51 -12.15
C GLU A 93 -36.85 -3.28 -11.25
N ASP A 94 -36.75 -2.11 -11.88
CA ASP A 94 -37.45 -0.89 -11.48
C ASP A 94 -38.96 -1.10 -11.68
N ASP A 95 -39.58 -1.87 -10.77
CA ASP A 95 -41.03 -2.04 -10.69
C ASP A 95 -41.63 -0.88 -9.88
N GLY A 96 -42.25 0.05 -10.60
CA GLY A 96 -43.50 0.73 -10.25
C GLY A 96 -43.51 1.74 -9.09
N ASP A 97 -43.75 3.01 -9.41
CA ASP A 97 -45.09 3.58 -9.21
C ASP A 97 -45.26 4.85 -10.06
N ASP A 98 -46.14 4.75 -11.06
CA ASP A 98 -46.96 5.86 -11.52
C ASP A 98 -47.85 6.27 -10.33
N ASP A 99 -47.75 7.50 -9.86
CA ASP A 99 -48.89 8.14 -9.21
C ASP A 99 -48.99 9.61 -9.66
N GLU A 100 -50.17 9.89 -10.18
CA GLU A 100 -50.70 11.15 -10.67
C GLU A 100 -50.80 12.23 -9.55
N ASP A 101 -51.10 13.46 -9.98
CA ASP A 101 -51.54 14.64 -9.20
C ASP A 101 -50.50 15.62 -8.62
N ALA A 102 -50.24 16.72 -9.37
CA ALA A 102 -50.49 18.12 -8.92
C ALA A 102 -50.38 19.14 -10.07
#